data_AF-A0A2J8TCD5-F1
#
_entry.id   AF-A0A2J8TCD5-F1
#
_cell.length_a   1.000
_cell.length_b   1.000
_cell.length_c   1.000
_cell.angle_alpha   90.00
_cell.angle_beta   90.00
_cell.angle_gamma   90.00
#
_symmetry.space_group_name_H-M   'P 1'
#
loop_
_entity.id
_entity.type
_entity.pdbx_description
1 polymer ?
#
loop_
_entity_poly.entity_id
_entity_poly.type
_entity_poly.pdbx_seq_one_letter_code
_entity_poly.pdbx_strand_id
1 'polypeptide(L)' 'MFLTIIVCGMVAALSAIRANCHQEPSVCLQAACPESWIGFQRKCFYFSDDTKNWTSSQRFCDSQDADLAQVESFQELVRK' A
#
# COMPACT_ATOMS: atom_id res chain seq x y z
N MET A 1 39.79 -9.16 1.71
CA MET A 1 38.98 -10.38 1.51
C MET A 1 37.71 -10.38 2.38
N PHE A 2 37.81 -10.25 3.70
CA PHE A 2 36.62 -10.25 4.56
C PHE A 2 35.68 -9.06 4.31
N LEU A 3 36.24 -7.85 4.20
CA LEU A 3 35.46 -6.63 3.91
C LEU A 3 34.74 -6.71 2.55
N THR A 4 35.37 -7.32 1.53
CA THR A 4 34.78 -7.46 0.20
C THR A 4 33.60 -8.45 0.19
N ILE A 5 33.68 -9.53 0.97
CA ILE A 5 32.59 -10.51 1.12
C ILE A 5 31.39 -9.86 1.82
N ILE A 6 31.63 -9.08 2.87
CA ILE A 6 30.57 -8.36 3.59
C ILE A 6 29.89 -7.37 2.66
N VAL A 7 30.66 -6.54 1.94
CA VAL A 7 30.11 -5.56 0.99
C VAL A 7 29.26 -6.23 -0.11
N CYS A 8 29.75 -7.32 -0.72
CA CYS A 8 28.96 -8.06 -1.72
C CYS A 8 27.69 -8.69 -1.14
N GLY A 9 27.76 -9.25 0.08
CA GLY A 9 26.60 -9.82 0.77
C GLY A 9 25.52 -8.77 1.06
N MET A 10 25.91 -7.57 1.49
CA MET A 10 24.99 -6.46 1.74
C MET A 10 24.34 -5.97 0.44
N VAL A 11 25.10 -5.85 -0.65
CA VAL A 11 24.56 -5.48 -1.98
C VAL A 11 23.57 -6.52 -2.49
N ALA A 12 23.89 -7.81 -2.35
CA ALA A 12 23.01 -8.91 -2.74
C ALA A 12 21.70 -8.90 -1.91
N ALA A 13 21.80 -8.72 -0.58
CA ALA A 13 20.65 -8.60 0.30
C ALA A 13 19.77 -7.38 -0.03
N LEU A 14 20.37 -6.20 -0.24
CA LEU A 14 19.66 -5.00 -0.67
C LEU A 14 18.99 -5.19 -2.05
N SER A 15 19.64 -5.91 -2.96
CA SER A 15 19.08 -6.22 -4.28
C SER A 15 17.98 -7.28 -4.24
N ALA A 16 17.99 -8.18 -3.25
CA ALA A 16 16.93 -9.17 -3.03
C ALA A 16 15.69 -8.56 -2.34
N ILE A 17 15.82 -7.40 -1.69
CA ILE A 17 14.70 -6.60 -1.18
C ILE A 17 14.00 -5.82 -2.31
N ARG A 18 14.52 -5.81 -3.55
CA ARG A 18 13.71 -5.40 -4.71
C ARG A 18 12.60 -6.41 -4.89
N ALA A 19 11.38 -6.00 -4.53
CA ALA A 19 10.14 -6.67 -4.88
C ALA A 19 10.19 -7.09 -6.35
N ASN A 20 10.36 -8.39 -6.59
CA ASN A 20 10.54 -8.94 -7.92
C ASN A 20 9.17 -9.15 -8.57
N CYS A 21 8.66 -8.09 -9.22
CA CYS A 21 7.49 -8.18 -10.08
C CYS A 21 7.87 -8.94 -11.38
N HIS A 22 7.80 -10.26 -11.36
CA HIS A 22 7.99 -11.10 -12.55
C HIS A 22 6.85 -12.11 -12.66
N GLN A 23 6.15 -12.10 -13.80
CA GLN A 23 5.02 -12.95 -14.22
C GLN A 23 3.60 -12.54 -13.76
N GLU A 24 3.15 -11.34 -14.16
CA GLU A 24 1.97 -11.08 -15.03
C GLU A 24 1.68 -9.56 -14.99
N PRO A 25 1.75 -8.81 -16.12
CA PRO A 25 1.70 -7.34 -16.12
C PRO A 25 0.39 -6.73 -15.57
N SER A 26 -0.68 -7.53 -15.54
CA SER A 26 -2.03 -7.16 -15.12
C SER A 26 -2.19 -7.06 -13.59
N VAL A 27 -1.38 -7.80 -12.81
CA VAL A 27 -1.55 -7.94 -11.36
C VAL A 27 -0.67 -6.96 -10.56
N CYS A 28 0.44 -6.48 -11.14
CA CYS A 28 1.32 -5.52 -10.46
C CYS A 28 0.85 -4.05 -10.55
N LEU A 29 -0.29 -3.77 -11.19
CA LEU A 29 -0.87 -2.42 -11.32
C LEU A 29 -1.93 -2.10 -10.26
N GLN A 30 -2.24 -3.04 -9.38
CA GLN A 30 -2.79 -2.68 -8.08
C GLN A 30 -1.62 -2.08 -7.31
N ALA A 31 -1.69 -0.77 -7.01
CA ALA A 31 -0.77 -0.15 -6.07
C ALA A 31 -0.61 -1.12 -4.89
N ALA A 32 0.64 -1.48 -4.55
CA ALA A 32 0.88 -2.29 -3.37
C ALA A 32 0.37 -1.47 -2.18
N CYS A 33 -0.87 -1.73 -1.78
CA CYS A 33 -1.48 -1.03 -0.69
C CYS A 33 -0.83 -1.48 0.61
N PRO A 34 -0.81 -0.63 1.66
CA PRO A 34 -0.33 -1.04 2.96
C PRO A 34 -1.08 -2.28 3.46
N GLU A 35 -0.47 -3.01 4.39
CA GLU A 35 -1.10 -4.18 4.99
C GLU A 35 -2.47 -3.82 5.58
N SER A 36 -3.47 -4.67 5.35
CA SER A 36 -4.87 -4.45 5.75
C SER A 36 -5.64 -3.36 4.98
N TRP A 37 -5.13 -2.88 3.84
CA TRP A 37 -5.84 -1.95 2.94
C TRP A 37 -6.36 -2.68 1.70
N ILE A 38 -7.46 -2.17 1.14
CA ILE A 38 -8.13 -2.73 -0.05
C ILE A 38 -7.74 -1.91 -1.28
N GLY A 39 -7.09 -2.55 -2.25
CA GLY A 39 -6.75 -1.93 -3.54
C GLY A 39 -7.89 -1.99 -4.56
N PHE A 40 -8.26 -0.84 -5.13
CA PHE A 40 -9.22 -0.74 -6.23
C PHE A 40 -8.93 0.45 -7.14
N GLN A 41 -8.93 0.24 -8.46
CA GLN A 41 -8.70 1.29 -9.48
C GLN A 41 -7.54 2.26 -9.15
N ARG A 42 -6.38 1.70 -8.76
CA ARG A 42 -5.16 2.46 -8.40
C ARG A 42 -5.28 3.33 -7.13
N LYS A 43 -6.33 3.15 -6.35
CA LYS A 43 -6.50 3.72 -5.00
C LYS A 43 -6.40 2.61 -3.94
N CYS A 44 -6.04 3.01 -2.73
CA CYS A 44 -6.04 2.16 -1.55
C CYS A 44 -7.08 2.69 -0.57
N PHE A 45 -7.93 1.80 -0.06
CA PHE A 45 -9.01 2.13 0.86
C PHE A 45 -8.79 1.42 2.19
N TYR A 46 -8.99 2.13 3.28
CA TYR A 46 -8.97 1.58 4.63
C TYR A 46 -10.34 1.74 5.29
N PHE A 47 -10.87 0.65 5.82
CA PHE A 47 -12.10 0.65 6.59
C PHE A 47 -11.74 0.60 8.07
N SER A 48 -11.96 1.70 8.77
CA SER A 48 -11.77 1.80 10.22
C SER A 48 -12.87 1.06 10.95
N ASP A 49 -12.51 0.21 11.91
CA ASP A 49 -13.46 -0.43 12.83
C ASP A 49 -14.06 0.59 13.83
N ASP A 50 -13.34 1.69 14.08
CA ASP A 50 -13.80 2.74 14.98
C ASP A 50 -14.82 3.66 14.29
N THR A 51 -15.91 3.94 15.01
CA THR A 51 -16.85 5.01 14.62
C THR A 51 -16.41 6.35 15.18
N LYS A 52 -16.21 7.34 14.32
CA LYS A 52 -15.83 8.71 14.69
C LYS A 52 -16.69 9.74 13.95
N ASN A 53 -16.76 10.96 14.47
CA ASN A 53 -17.36 12.07 13.72
C ASN A 53 -16.47 12.46 12.54
N TRP A 54 -17.02 13.20 11.58
CA TRP A 54 -16.35 13.55 10.33
C TRP A 54 -14.95 14.17 10.54
N THR A 55 -14.86 15.18 11.41
CA THR A 55 -13.60 15.90 11.69
C THR A 55 -12.54 14.98 12.29
N SER A 56 -12.93 14.10 13.21
CA SER A 56 -12.02 13.13 13.82
C SER A 56 -11.61 12.04 12.82
N SER A 57 -12.51 11.62 11.93
CA SER A 57 -12.19 10.66 10.86
C SER A 57 -11.19 11.25 9.86
N GLN A 58 -11.38 12.50 9.42
CA GLN A 58 -10.43 13.16 8.51
C GLN A 58 -9.04 13.23 9.15
N ARG A 59 -8.93 13.71 10.41
CA ARG A 59 -7.63 13.77 11.11
C ARG A 59 -6.97 12.40 11.25
N PHE A 60 -7.75 11.34 11.43
CA PHE A 60 -7.23 9.99 11.45
C PHE A 60 -6.66 9.59 10.09
N CYS A 61 -7.39 9.82 9.00
CA CYS A 61 -6.90 9.58 7.64
C CYS A 61 -5.61 10.38 7.35
N ASP A 62 -5.58 11.66 7.73
CA ASP A 62 -4.39 12.52 7.56
C ASP A 62 -3.16 11.93 8.28
N SER A 63 -3.36 11.33 9.46
CA SER A 63 -2.28 10.67 10.23
C SER A 63 -1.73 9.39 9.57
N GLN A 64 -2.45 8.85 8.59
CA GLN A 64 -2.08 7.69 7.79
C GLN A 64 -1.62 8.09 6.38
N ASP A 65 -1.29 9.38 6.15
CA ASP A 65 -0.94 9.94 4.84
C ASP A 65 -2.02 9.67 3.77
N ALA A 66 -3.30 9.73 4.19
CA ALA A 66 -4.46 9.47 3.34
C ALA A 66 -5.56 10.51 3.57
N ASP A 67 -6.58 10.48 2.72
CA ASP A 67 -7.77 11.32 2.83
C ASP A 67 -9.00 10.50 3.19
N LEU A 68 -10.01 11.14 3.78
CA LEU A 68 -11.30 10.49 3.98
C LEU A 68 -11.89 10.09 2.62
N ALA A 69 -12.24 8.82 2.48
CA ALA A 69 -12.63 8.25 1.20
C ALA A 69 -13.80 9.00 0.55
N GLN A 70 -13.57 9.49 -0.66
CA GLN A 70 -14.61 10.03 -1.53
C GLN A 70 -15.01 8.96 -2.54
N VAL A 71 -16.30 8.68 -2.60
CA VAL A 71 -16.87 7.73 -3.56
C VAL A 71 -17.05 8.45 -4.90
N GLU A 72 -16.27 8.04 -5.89
CA GLU A 72 -16.28 8.62 -7.23
C GLU A 72 -17.03 7.75 -8.24
N SER A 73 -17.33 6.50 -7.91
CA SER A 73 -18.10 5.61 -8.80
C SER A 73 -19.01 4.65 -8.05
N PHE A 74 -20.08 4.22 -8.73
CA PHE A 74 -20.96 3.18 -8.19
C PHE A 74 -20.21 1.85 -7.95
N GLN A 75 -19.17 1.57 -8.73
CA GLN A 75 -18.37 0.36 -8.57
C GLN A 75 -17.57 0.35 -7.25
N GLU A 76 -17.20 1.51 -6.72
CA GLU A 76 -16.55 1.63 -5.41
C GLU A 76 -17.51 1.25 -4.26
N LEU A 77 -18.82 1.49 -4.40
CA LEU A 77 -19.82 1.18 -3.36
C LEU A 77 -20.10 -0.31 -3.20
N VAL A 78 -19.91 -1.09 -4.27
CA VAL A 78 -20.30 -2.51 -4.31
C VAL A 78 -19.16 -3.43 -3.84
N ARG A 79 -17.95 -2.89 -3.70
CA ARG A 79 -16.77 -3.64 -3.26
C ARG A 79 -16.67 -3.56 -1.73
N LYS A 80 -17.10 -4.65 -1.07
CA LYS A 80 -16.91 -4.85 0.37
C LYS A 80 -15.53 -5.41 0.69
#